data_AF-A0A7S1CJL2-F1
#
_entry.id   AF-A0A7S1CJL2-F1
#
_cell.length_a   1.000
_cell.length_b   1.000
_cell.length_c   1.000
_cell.angle_alpha   90.00
_cell.angle_beta   90.00
_cell.angle_gamma   90.00
#
_symmetry.space_group_name_H-M   'P 1'
#
loop_
_entity.id
_entity.type
_entity.pdbx_description
1 polymer ?
#
loop_
_entity_poly.entity_id
_entity_poly.type
_entity_poly.pdbx_seq_one_letter_code
_entity_poly.pdbx_strand_id
1 'polypeptide(L)'
;ASEYQAAFDARGDHVPTFVDGFHAAAAGADLYAAVFEAHRAGEEAAPFAARHGQTAAAWAATWDDLTPQGWQPVVVSVYAAADGATLLRAALFERPARRRGDASRSGM
;
A
#
# COMPACT_ATOMS: atom_id res chain seq x y z
N ALA A 1 0.10 9.71 -11.93
CA ALA A 1 0.12 9.03 -10.60
C ALA A 1 -1.01 9.50 -9.67
N SER A 2 -1.30 10.80 -9.55
CA SER A 2 -2.34 11.33 -8.64
C SER A 2 -3.75 10.79 -8.92
N GLU A 3 -4.15 10.66 -10.19
CA GLU A 3 -5.46 10.12 -10.55
C GLU A 3 -5.61 8.63 -10.19
N TYR A 4 -4.51 7.85 -10.27
CA TYR A 4 -4.51 6.44 -9.87
C TYR A 4 -4.65 6.28 -8.36
N GLN A 5 -3.93 7.09 -7.58
CA GLN A 5 -4.04 7.06 -6.11
C GLN A 5 -5.49 7.33 -5.68
N ALA A 6 -6.13 8.37 -6.24
CA ALA A 6 -7.51 8.68 -5.94
C ALA A 6 -8.49 7.56 -6.35
N ALA A 7 -8.28 6.94 -7.52
CA ALA A 7 -9.09 5.81 -7.96
C ALA A 7 -8.90 4.54 -7.10
N PHE A 8 -7.71 4.34 -6.56
CA PHE A 8 -7.38 3.23 -5.67
C PHE A 8 -8.01 3.42 -4.29
N ASP A 9 -7.93 4.63 -3.74
CA ASP A 9 -8.54 4.98 -2.44
C ASP A 9 -10.08 4.94 -2.48
N ALA A 10 -10.69 5.06 -3.66
CA ALA A 10 -12.14 5.08 -3.86
C ALA A 10 -12.82 3.69 -3.92
N ARG A 11 -12.10 2.57 -3.74
CA ARG A 11 -12.61 1.20 -4.01
C ARG A 11 -13.58 0.59 -2.99
N GLY A 12 -14.07 1.33 -2.00
CA GLY A 12 -15.25 0.94 -1.20
C GLY A 12 -15.12 -0.41 -0.48
N ASP A 13 -15.97 -1.38 -0.86
CA ASP A 13 -16.10 -2.74 -0.31
C ASP A 13 -15.06 -3.75 -0.85
N HIS A 14 -14.13 -3.30 -1.69
CA HIS A 14 -13.07 -4.12 -2.25
C HIS A 14 -11.73 -3.82 -1.55
N VAL A 15 -11.06 -4.86 -1.07
CA VAL A 15 -9.75 -4.75 -0.42
C VAL A 15 -8.67 -5.03 -1.45
N PRO A 16 -7.70 -4.13 -1.67
CA PRO A 16 -6.54 -4.43 -2.49
C PRO A 16 -5.70 -5.52 -1.83
N THR A 17 -5.33 -6.55 -2.58
CA THR A 17 -4.45 -7.63 -2.09
C THR A 17 -3.09 -7.63 -2.77
N PHE A 18 -2.95 -6.91 -3.88
CA PHE A 18 -1.72 -6.82 -4.63
C PHE A 18 -1.57 -5.47 -5.33
N VAL A 19 -0.33 -5.00 -5.43
CA VAL A 19 0.05 -3.84 -6.22
C VAL A 19 1.37 -4.11 -6.90
N ASP A 20 1.46 -3.73 -8.18
CA ASP A 20 2.70 -3.68 -8.93
C ASP A 20 2.81 -2.38 -9.74
N GLY A 21 4.04 -1.96 -10.02
CA GLY A 21 4.33 -0.76 -10.79
C GLY A 21 5.34 -1.04 -11.89
N PHE A 22 5.20 -0.35 -13.01
CA PHE A 22 6.17 -0.41 -14.10
C PHE A 22 6.19 0.86 -14.92
N HIS A 23 7.34 1.18 -15.50
CA HIS A 23 7.42 2.24 -16.50
C HIS A 23 6.96 1.71 -17.87
N ALA A 24 5.89 2.30 -18.42
CA ALA A 24 5.37 1.95 -19.73
C ALA A 24 5.95 2.90 -20.79
N ALA A 25 7.08 2.52 -21.40
CA ALA A 25 7.77 3.35 -22.40
C ALA A 25 6.86 3.78 -23.56
N ALA A 26 5.99 2.90 -24.04
CA ALA A 26 5.03 3.20 -25.12
C ALA A 26 3.98 4.27 -24.73
N ALA A 27 3.67 4.41 -23.44
CA ALA A 27 2.77 5.42 -22.90
C ALA A 27 3.51 6.65 -22.34
N GLY A 28 4.84 6.59 -22.21
CA GLY A 28 5.65 7.64 -21.59
C GLY A 28 5.30 7.90 -20.12
N ALA A 29 4.76 6.91 -19.42
CA ALA A 29 4.21 7.07 -18.07
C ALA A 29 4.45 5.86 -17.18
N ASP A 30 4.50 6.09 -15.87
CA ASP A 30 4.48 5.01 -14.87
C ASP A 30 3.04 4.52 -14.70
N LEU A 31 2.86 3.22 -14.87
CA LEU A 31 1.58 2.53 -14.71
C LEU A 31 1.62 1.64 -13.48
N TYR A 32 0.43 1.41 -12.93
CA TYR A 32 0.23 0.59 -11.75
C TYR A 32 -0.89 -0.40 -12.00
N ALA A 33 -0.66 -1.64 -11.60
CA ALA A 33 -1.65 -2.70 -11.59
C ALA A 33 -2.01 -3.02 -10.14
N ALA A 34 -3.27 -3.32 -9.90
CA ALA A 34 -3.73 -3.76 -8.59
C ALA A 34 -4.80 -4.82 -8.70
N VAL A 35 -4.72 -5.81 -7.82
CA VAL A 35 -5.75 -6.84 -7.63
C VAL A 35 -6.53 -6.48 -6.39
N PHE A 36 -7.84 -6.60 -6.49
CA PHE A 36 -8.76 -6.34 -5.39
C PHE A 36 -9.64 -7.57 -5.19
N GLU A 37 -9.84 -7.94 -3.93
CA GLU A 37 -10.76 -9.00 -3.53
C GLU A 37 -11.98 -8.37 -2.85
N ALA A 38 -13.16 -8.91 -3.14
CA ALA A 38 -14.37 -8.47 -2.45
C ALA A 38 -14.28 -8.88 -0.98
N HIS A 39 -14.65 -7.97 -0.08
CA HIS A 39 -14.69 -8.30 1.33
C HIS A 39 -15.64 -9.48 1.58
N ARG A 40 -15.24 -10.43 2.44
CA ARG A 40 -16.19 -11.44 2.91
C ARG A 40 -17.28 -10.74 3.71
N ALA A 41 -18.53 -11.01 3.35
CA ALA A 41 -19.69 -10.45 4.03
C ALA A 41 -19.63 -10.80 5.53
N GLY A 42 -19.64 -9.79 6.40
CA GLY A 42 -19.66 -9.94 7.85
C GLY A 42 -18.31 -9.77 8.58
N GLU A 43 -17.21 -9.56 7.86
CA GLU A 43 -15.91 -9.18 8.44
C GLU A 43 -15.67 -7.67 8.26
N GLU A 44 -15.04 -7.00 9.22
CA GLU A 44 -14.62 -5.59 9.09
C GLU A 44 -13.27 -5.56 8.37
N ALA A 45 -13.17 -4.83 7.26
CA ALA A 45 -11.94 -4.68 6.51
C ALA A 45 -10.87 -4.00 7.36
N ALA A 46 -9.69 -4.59 7.43
CA ALA A 46 -8.54 -3.86 7.93
C ALA A 46 -8.36 -2.60 7.07
N PRO A 47 -8.23 -1.40 7.67
CA PRO A 47 -7.90 -0.21 6.91
C PRO A 47 -6.63 -0.45 6.11
N PHE A 48 -6.63 -0.03 4.85
CA PHE A 48 -5.47 -0.10 3.97
C PHE A 48 -5.02 1.30 3.52
N ALA A 49 -3.75 1.43 3.16
CA ALA A 49 -3.18 2.65 2.57
C ALA A 49 -2.19 2.26 1.47
N ALA A 50 -2.45 2.64 0.23
CA ALA A 50 -1.51 2.44 -0.86
C ALA A 50 -0.65 3.67 -1.12
N ARG A 51 0.58 3.43 -1.60
CA ARG A 51 1.54 4.46 -1.97
C ARG A 51 2.25 4.04 -3.24
N HIS A 52 2.45 4.96 -4.18
CA HIS A 52 2.99 4.66 -5.50
C HIS A 52 4.09 5.63 -5.88
N GLY A 53 4.98 5.23 -6.81
CA GLY A 53 5.99 6.12 -7.40
C GLY A 53 7.00 6.67 -6.40
N GLN A 54 7.22 5.96 -5.28
CA GLN A 54 8.06 6.49 -4.21
C GLN A 54 9.53 6.28 -4.50
N THR A 55 10.32 7.36 -4.45
CA THR A 55 11.77 7.25 -4.36
C THR A 55 12.18 6.55 -3.06
N ALA A 56 13.45 6.16 -2.93
CA ALA A 56 13.95 5.58 -1.68
C ALA A 56 13.76 6.51 -0.47
N ALA A 57 13.97 7.82 -0.65
CA ALA A 57 13.78 8.80 0.41
C ALA A 57 12.30 8.99 0.78
N ALA A 58 11.41 9.05 -0.22
CA ALA A 58 9.97 9.12 0.03
C ALA A 58 9.45 7.86 0.73
N TRP A 59 9.95 6.69 0.35
CA TRP A 59 9.64 5.43 1.03
C TRP A 59 10.05 5.44 2.50
N ALA A 60 11.26 5.91 2.81
CA ALA A 60 11.72 6.03 4.20
C ALA A 60 10.80 6.96 5.01
N ALA A 61 10.45 8.13 4.46
CA ALA A 61 9.51 9.05 5.13
C ALA A 61 8.12 8.44 5.36
N THR A 62 7.59 7.71 4.36
CA THR A 62 6.32 6.98 4.50
C THR A 62 6.39 5.92 5.59
N TRP A 63 7.51 5.17 5.66
CA TRP A 63 7.72 4.17 6.68
C TRP A 63 7.73 4.79 8.08
N ASP A 64 8.48 5.88 8.25
CA ASP A 64 8.61 6.59 9.52
C ASP A 64 7.29 7.22 9.98
N ASP A 65 6.42 7.62 9.06
CA ASP A 65 5.08 8.14 9.35
C ASP A 65 4.09 7.03 9.74
N LEU A 66 4.00 5.96 8.93
CA LEU A 66 2.93 4.97 9.04
C LEU A 66 3.20 3.90 10.11
N THR A 67 4.45 3.48 10.29
CA THR A 67 4.79 2.39 11.22
C THR A 67 4.44 2.71 12.68
N PRO A 68 4.73 3.92 13.22
CA PRO A 68 4.33 4.28 14.58
C PRO A 68 2.81 4.33 14.80
N GLN A 69 2.05 4.52 13.73
CA GLN A 69 0.59 4.54 13.74
C GLN A 69 -0.03 3.12 13.67
N GLY A 70 0.81 2.07 13.67
CA GLY A 70 0.39 0.66 13.64
C GLY A 70 0.08 0.12 12.25
N TRP A 71 0.41 0.86 11.20
CA TRP A 71 0.37 0.35 9.83
C TRP A 71 1.60 -0.49 9.54
N GLN A 72 1.42 -1.57 8.78
CA GLN A 72 2.51 -2.42 8.32
C GLN A 72 2.40 -2.61 6.80
N PRO A 73 3.52 -2.59 6.05
CA PRO A 73 3.49 -2.92 4.64
C PRO A 73 3.27 -4.41 4.47
N VAL A 74 2.28 -4.77 3.67
CA VAL A 74 1.91 -6.15 3.34
C VAL A 74 2.31 -6.52 1.91
N VAL A 75 2.44 -5.53 1.02
CA VAL A 75 2.95 -5.69 -0.34
C VAL A 75 3.89 -4.53 -0.65
N VAL A 76 5.04 -4.84 -1.24
CA VAL A 76 5.97 -3.83 -1.78
C VAL A 76 6.48 -4.32 -3.13
N SER A 77 6.29 -3.50 -4.16
CA SER A 77 6.88 -3.65 -5.49
C SER A 77 7.97 -2.59 -5.68
N VAL A 78 9.07 -2.99 -6.31
CA VAL A 78 10.18 -2.10 -6.71
C VAL A 78 10.34 -2.21 -8.22
N TYR A 79 10.37 -1.08 -8.91
CA TYR A 79 10.47 -1.03 -10.37
C TYR A 79 11.35 0.13 -10.84
N ALA A 80 11.89 0.01 -12.06
CA ALA A 80 12.69 1.06 -12.66
C ALA A 80 11.80 2.18 -13.24
N ALA A 81 12.18 3.43 -13.00
CA ALA A 81 11.57 4.60 -13.61
C ALA A 81 11.96 4.72 -15.10
N ALA A 82 11.48 5.78 -15.75
CA ALA A 82 11.74 6.07 -17.15
C ALA A 82 13.21 6.08 -17.56
N ASP A 83 14.09 6.53 -16.66
CA ASP A 83 15.53 6.63 -16.90
C ASP A 83 16.26 5.28 -16.82
N GLY A 84 15.58 4.20 -16.39
CA GLY A 84 16.14 2.87 -16.20
C GLY A 84 17.14 2.76 -15.04
N ALA A 85 17.45 3.85 -14.35
CA ALA A 85 18.45 3.92 -13.28
C ALA A 85 17.81 4.19 -11.90
N THR A 86 16.74 4.97 -11.87
CA THR A 86 15.99 5.29 -10.66
C THR A 86 15.04 4.15 -10.32
N LEU A 87 15.14 3.64 -9.08
CA LEU A 87 14.20 2.64 -8.56
C LEU A 87 13.10 3.30 -7.73
N LEU A 88 11.86 3.07 -8.15
CA LEU A 88 10.64 3.50 -7.49
C LEU A 88 9.98 2.35 -6.74
N ARG A 89 9.14 2.70 -5.77
CA ARG A 89 8.39 1.76 -4.94
C ARG A 89 6.89 2.01 -5.04
N ALA A 90 6.15 0.94 -5.17
CA ALA A 90 4.72 0.90 -4.89
C ALA A 90 4.48 -0.03 -3.69
N ALA A 91 3.58 0.33 -2.80
CA ALA A 91 3.33 -0.43 -1.59
C ALA A 91 1.88 -0.35 -1.15
N LEU A 92 1.46 -1.43 -0.49
CA LEU A 92 0.22 -1.52 0.23
C LEU A 92 0.54 -1.69 1.72
N PHE A 93 -0.04 -0.84 2.53
CA PHE A 93 -0.03 -0.94 3.98
C PHE A 93 -1.40 -1.38 4.48
N GLU A 94 -1.42 -2.19 5.52
CA GLU A 94 -2.61 -2.52 6.28
C GLU A 94 -2.39 -2.12 7.74
N ARG A 95 -3.47 -1.72 8.41
CA ARG A 95 -3.48 -1.59 9.86
C ARG A 95 -4.32 -2.73 10.42
N PRO A 96 -3.69 -3.76 11.00
CA PRO A 96 -4.43 -4.89 11.57
C PRO A 96 -5.42 -4.39 12.61
N ALA A 97 -6.65 -4.90 12.57
CA ALA A 97 -7.57 -4.74 13.68
C ALA A 97 -6.85 -5.24 14.95
N ARG A 98 -6.86 -4.45 16.03
CA ARG A 98 -6.24 -4.87 17.28
C ARG A 98 -6.83 -6.21 17.67
N ARG A 99 -6.01 -7.25 17.82
CA ARG A 99 -6.48 -8.55 18.31
C ARG A 99 -7.19 -8.29 19.63
N ARG A 100 -8.49 -8.57 19.66
CA ARG A 100 -9.31 -8.55 20.87
C ARG A 100 -8.83 -9.69 21.77
N GLY A 101 -7.75 -9.46 22.51
CA GLY A 101 -7.07 -10.48 23.30
C GLY A 101 -5.76 -10.07 23.94
N ASP A 102 -5.11 -8.99 23.48
CA ASP A 102 -3.79 -8.57 24.02
C ASP A 102 -3.89 -7.61 25.23
N ALA A 103 -5.11 -7.31 25.69
CA ALA A 103 -5.36 -6.46 26.87
C ALA A 103 -5.27 -7.23 28.20
N SER A 104 -4.54 -8.35 28.27
CA SER A 104 -4.42 -9.16 29.49
C SER A 104 -3.03 -9.75 29.65
N ARG A 105 -2.02 -8.89 29.78
CA ARG A 105 -0.73 -9.25 30.39
C ARG A 105 0.04 -8.02 30.87
N SER A 106 -0.56 -7.28 31.81
CA SER A 106 0.21 -6.44 32.73
C SER A 106 -0.59 -6.28 34.01
N GLY A 107 -0.17 -6.99 35.05
CA GLY A 107 -0.89 -7.12 36.31
C GLY A 107 -0.54 -8.42 37.01
N MET A 108 0.71 -8.56 37.41
CA MET A 108 1.10 -9.37 38.57
C MET A 108 2.35 -8.76 39.20
#